data_AF-M9RS50-F1
#
_entry.id   AF-M9RS50-F1
#
_cell.length_a   1.000
_cell.length_b   1.000
_cell.length_c   1.000
_cell.angle_alpha   90.00
_cell.angle_beta   90.00
_cell.angle_gamma   90.00
#
_symmetry.space_group_name_H-M   'P 1'
#
loop_
_entity.id
_entity.type
_entity.pdbx_description
1 polymer ?
#
loop_
_entity_poly.entity_id
_entity_poly.type
_entity_poly.pdbx_seq_one_letter_code
_entity_poly.pdbx_strand_id
1 'polypeptide(L)'
;MIGKPNSFQVYAMQERSNQLAVTPLVPHRFSNIVVSLVGESRPLVFEVRTNSLNTHYCRDFTVHGLGPNAVSKPLQTHQSEPVASASDDVMMAFATGADILGNAVRLSTDNVAVKARSYDGAIYLQSADAIISPPASCILTGPGQVKAYRIRPTSVALISSNGRVSKVGISQ
;
A
#
# COMPACT_ATOMS: atom_id res chain seq x y z
N MET A 1 -2.16 -1.56 19.89
CA MET A 1 -2.70 -0.63 20.90
C MET A 1 -3.94 0.07 20.34
N ILE A 2 -4.97 0.32 21.14
CA ILE A 2 -6.15 1.08 20.73
C ILE A 2 -6.35 2.32 21.62
N GLY A 3 -6.71 3.45 21.01
CA GLY A 3 -7.12 4.65 21.74
C GLY A 3 -8.51 4.47 22.38
N LYS A 4 -8.78 5.15 23.49
CA LYS A 4 -10.08 5.05 24.20
C LYS A 4 -10.53 3.58 24.41
N PRO A 5 -9.74 2.76 25.13
CA PRO A 5 -10.02 1.33 25.31
C PRO A 5 -11.39 1.04 25.94
N ASN A 6 -11.96 1.99 26.67
CA ASN A 6 -13.31 1.85 27.27
C ASN A 6 -14.45 2.07 26.25
N SER A 7 -14.16 2.48 25.01
CA SER A 7 -15.16 2.71 23.96
C SER A 7 -15.17 1.62 22.89
N PHE A 8 -14.13 0.78 22.84
CA PHE A 8 -13.96 -0.25 21.81
C PHE A 8 -13.37 -1.51 22.43
N GLN A 9 -13.99 -2.65 22.17
CA GLN A 9 -13.43 -3.95 22.46
C GLN A 9 -12.66 -4.45 21.23
N VAL A 10 -11.45 -4.97 21.46
CA VAL A 10 -10.61 -5.55 20.41
C VAL A 10 -10.14 -6.92 20.86
N TYR A 11 -10.27 -7.91 19.98
CA TYR A 11 -9.70 -9.23 20.20
C TYR A 11 -9.16 -9.80 18.89
N ALA A 12 -8.10 -10.60 19.00
CA ALA A 12 -7.66 -11.44 17.90
C ALA A 12 -8.66 -12.59 17.75
N MET A 13 -9.04 -12.92 16.51
CA MET A 13 -10.05 -13.96 16.27
C MET A 13 -9.57 -15.35 16.70
N GLN A 14 -8.26 -15.59 16.67
CA GLN A 14 -7.61 -16.83 17.10
C GLN A 14 -6.19 -16.50 17.61
N GLU A 15 -5.59 -17.42 18.39
CA GLU A 15 -4.18 -17.31 18.73
C GLU A 15 -3.30 -17.30 17.47
N ARG A 16 -2.32 -16.39 17.43
CA ARG A 16 -1.44 -16.18 16.26
C ARG A 16 -2.17 -15.74 14.98
N SER A 17 -3.42 -15.28 15.08
CA SER A 17 -4.16 -14.71 13.96
C SER A 17 -3.69 -13.30 13.61
N ASN A 18 -3.76 -12.97 12.32
CA ASN A 18 -3.63 -11.62 11.79
C ASN A 18 -4.99 -10.91 11.61
N GLN A 19 -6.09 -11.53 12.06
CA GLN A 19 -7.43 -10.94 12.04
C GLN A 19 -7.79 -10.36 13.40
N LEU A 20 -8.22 -9.11 13.39
CA LEU A 20 -8.69 -8.39 14.56
C LEU A 20 -10.18 -8.08 14.41
N ALA A 21 -10.97 -8.49 15.40
CA ALA A 21 -12.33 -8.02 15.56
C ALA A 21 -12.34 -6.78 16.44
N VAL A 22 -13.04 -5.75 15.97
CA VAL A 22 -13.17 -4.47 16.67
C VAL A 22 -14.66 -4.18 16.82
N THR A 23 -15.12 -4.13 18.07
CA THR A 23 -16.52 -3.90 18.40
C THR A 23 -16.67 -2.61 19.18
N PRO A 24 -17.45 -1.64 18.69
CA PRO A 24 -17.74 -0.45 19.48
C PRO A 24 -18.66 -0.79 20.65
N LEU A 25 -18.34 -0.27 21.84
CA LEU A 25 -19.15 -0.44 23.04
C LEU A 25 -20.14 0.71 23.26
N VAL A 26 -19.94 1.82 22.55
CA VAL A 26 -20.76 3.02 22.65
C VAL A 26 -21.05 3.59 21.25
N PRO A 27 -22.21 4.25 21.04
CA PRO A 27 -22.54 4.89 19.77
C PRO A 27 -21.62 6.08 19.45
N HIS A 28 -21.42 6.34 18.15
CA HIS A 28 -20.83 7.58 17.62
C HIS A 28 -19.48 7.97 18.24
N ARG A 29 -18.46 7.13 18.03
CA ARG A 29 -17.09 7.42 18.44
C ARG A 29 -16.08 7.24 17.31
N PHE A 30 -14.94 7.88 17.52
CA PHE A 30 -13.72 7.66 16.77
C PHE A 30 -12.62 7.16 17.72
N SER A 31 -11.76 6.31 17.19
CA SER A 31 -10.53 5.83 17.82
C SER A 31 -9.46 5.56 16.77
N ASN A 32 -8.24 5.28 17.23
CA ASN A 32 -7.10 4.90 16.45
C ASN A 32 -6.57 3.54 16.93
N ILE A 33 -6.25 2.67 15.98
CA ILE A 33 -5.59 1.39 16.23
C ILE A 33 -4.17 1.49 15.69
N VAL A 34 -3.18 1.24 16.54
CA VAL A 34 -1.77 1.17 16.18
C VAL A 34 -1.33 -0.29 16.24
N VAL A 35 -0.88 -0.84 15.12
CA VAL A 35 -0.39 -2.21 14.98
C VAL A 35 1.10 -2.18 14.69
N SER A 36 1.89 -2.75 15.59
CA SER A 36 3.33 -2.95 15.40
C SER A 36 3.56 -4.36 14.88
N LEU A 37 4.28 -4.48 13.76
CA LEU A 37 4.67 -5.78 13.22
C LEU A 37 6.07 -6.14 13.71
N VAL A 38 6.31 -7.43 13.96
CA VAL A 38 7.63 -7.90 14.37
C VAL A 38 8.62 -7.71 13.22
N GLY A 39 9.73 -7.01 13.51
CA GLY A 39 10.77 -6.71 12.52
C GLY A 39 10.49 -5.48 11.65
N GLU A 40 9.33 -4.84 11.80
CA GLU A 40 8.99 -3.60 11.08
C GLU A 40 9.15 -2.39 12.01
N SER A 41 9.86 -1.37 11.52
CA SER A 41 10.16 -0.16 12.27
C SER A 41 8.97 0.81 12.34
N ARG A 42 8.10 0.78 11.32
CA ARG A 42 6.98 1.70 11.18
C ARG A 42 5.65 1.02 11.54
N PRO A 43 4.91 1.50 12.55
CA PRO A 43 3.61 0.91 12.88
C PRO A 43 2.55 1.26 11.84
N LEU A 44 1.59 0.36 11.65
CA LEU A 44 0.37 0.67 10.90
C LEU A 44 -0.60 1.41 11.81
N VAL A 45 -1.16 2.52 11.32
CA VAL A 45 -2.13 3.33 12.07
C VAL A 45 -3.45 3.37 11.32
N PHE A 46 -4.52 2.92 11.98
CA PHE A 46 -5.88 2.90 11.44
C PHE A 46 -6.75 3.87 12.22
N GLU A 47 -7.53 4.69 11.53
CA GLU A 47 -8.63 5.44 12.13
C GLU A 47 -9.91 4.61 12.06
N VAL A 48 -10.57 4.42 13.21
CA VAL A 48 -11.83 3.69 13.33
C VAL A 48 -12.92 4.70 13.65
N ARG A 49 -13.96 4.73 12.82
CA ARG A 49 -15.15 5.56 13.01
C ARG A 49 -16.40 4.70 12.94
N THR A 50 -17.27 4.83 13.93
CA THR A 50 -18.58 4.20 13.92
C THR A 50 -19.61 5.15 13.32
N ASN A 51 -20.47 4.66 12.44
CA ASN A 51 -21.66 5.38 12.00
C ASN A 51 -22.91 4.51 12.21
N SER A 52 -24.09 5.12 12.18
CA SER A 52 -25.38 4.42 12.36
C SER A 52 -25.86 3.69 11.10
N LEU A 53 -25.15 3.82 9.98
CA LEU A 53 -25.58 3.31 8.67
C LEU A 53 -24.93 1.97 8.30
N ASN A 54 -23.78 1.63 8.91
CA ASN A 54 -23.02 0.42 8.60
C ASN A 54 -22.74 -0.38 9.88
N THR A 55 -23.37 -1.54 10.01
CA THR A 55 -23.29 -2.41 11.21
C THR A 55 -22.21 -3.50 11.12
N HIS A 56 -21.77 -3.88 9.91
CA HIS A 56 -20.73 -4.91 9.71
C HIS A 56 -19.79 -4.55 8.55
N TYR A 57 -18.48 -4.68 8.77
CA TYR A 57 -17.47 -4.27 7.80
C TYR A 57 -16.19 -5.08 7.95
N CYS A 58 -15.67 -5.60 6.84
CA CYS A 58 -14.37 -6.25 6.77
C CYS A 58 -13.44 -5.45 5.85
N ARG A 59 -12.18 -5.29 6.25
CA ARG A 59 -11.13 -4.70 5.42
C ARG A 59 -9.85 -5.48 5.55
N ASP A 60 -9.30 -5.81 4.38
CA ASP A 60 -8.02 -6.48 4.25
C ASP A 60 -6.93 -5.46 3.93
N PHE A 61 -5.79 -5.61 4.60
CA PHE A 61 -4.59 -4.82 4.37
C PHE A 61 -3.43 -5.77 4.14
N THR A 62 -2.65 -5.51 3.09
CA THR A 62 -1.46 -6.30 2.77
C THR A 62 -0.23 -5.46 3.05
N VAL A 63 0.70 -6.00 3.85
CA VAL A 63 2.04 -5.44 4.01
C VAL A 63 2.99 -6.22 3.12
N HIS A 64 3.68 -5.50 2.22
CA HIS A 64 4.64 -6.11 1.31
C HIS A 64 5.93 -6.46 2.07
N GLY A 65 6.41 -7.68 1.86
CA GLY A 65 7.61 -8.21 2.52
C GLY A 65 7.40 -9.65 2.98
N LEU A 66 8.50 -10.31 3.35
CA LEU A 66 8.42 -11.60 4.01
C LEU A 66 8.10 -11.37 5.50
N GLY A 67 7.09 -12.08 6.00
CA GLY A 67 6.82 -12.09 7.43
C GLY A 67 7.98 -12.72 8.21
N PRO A 68 8.13 -12.41 9.51
CA PRO A 68 9.24 -12.90 10.34
C PRO A 68 9.27 -14.43 10.49
N ASN A 69 8.16 -15.12 10.20
CA ASN A 69 8.06 -16.59 10.23
C ASN A 69 7.99 -17.20 8.81
N ALA A 70 8.16 -16.40 7.76
CA ALA A 70 8.11 -16.90 6.40
C ALA A 70 9.37 -17.72 6.09
N VAL A 71 9.19 -19.00 5.79
CA VAL A 71 10.28 -19.85 5.31
C VAL A 71 10.47 -19.57 3.82
N SER A 72 11.40 -18.69 3.48
CA SER A 72 11.88 -18.59 2.10
C SER A 72 12.81 -19.77 1.84
N LYS A 73 12.43 -20.69 0.95
CA LYS A 73 13.41 -21.56 0.29
C LYS A 73 13.97 -20.73 -0.86
N PRO A 74 15.21 -20.20 -0.76
CA PRO A 74 15.78 -19.50 -1.90
C PRO A 74 16.00 -20.55 -2.98
N LEU A 75 15.41 -20.35 -4.15
CA LEU A 75 15.95 -20.98 -5.35
C LEU A 75 17.38 -20.44 -5.46
N GLN A 76 18.38 -21.32 -5.44
CA GLN A 76 19.79 -20.92 -5.57
C GLN A 76 20.01 -20.35 -6.97
N THR A 77 19.66 -19.08 -7.15
CA THR A 77 20.14 -18.24 -8.23
C THR A 77 21.23 -17.35 -7.63
N HIS A 78 22.38 -17.31 -8.29
CA HIS A 78 23.61 -16.58 -7.93
C HIS A 78 23.43 -15.05 -7.82
N GLN A 79 22.54 -14.58 -6.95
CA GLN A 79 22.37 -13.17 -6.59
C GLN A 79 22.02 -13.10 -5.11
N SER A 80 23.01 -13.43 -4.27
CA SER A 80 23.02 -13.04 -2.87
C SER A 80 23.65 -11.66 -2.75
N GLU A 81 22.94 -10.63 -3.22
CA GLU A 81 23.12 -9.28 -2.68
C GLU A 81 22.06 -9.06 -1.60
N PRO A 82 22.39 -8.35 -0.50
CA PRO A 82 21.44 -8.07 0.56
C PRO A 82 20.21 -7.37 -0.03
N VAL A 83 19.02 -7.84 0.35
CA VAL A 83 17.78 -7.10 0.07
C VAL A 83 17.96 -5.69 0.64
N ALA A 84 18.09 -4.72 -0.27
CA ALA A 84 18.34 -3.33 0.05
C ALA A 84 17.29 -2.79 1.03
N SER A 85 17.76 -1.90 1.89
CA SER A 85 17.08 -1.22 3.00
C SER A 85 15.62 -0.80 2.75
N ALA A 86 14.89 -0.65 3.85
CA ALA A 86 13.47 -0.30 4.01
C ALA A 86 13.03 1.08 3.45
N SER A 87 13.66 1.55 2.38
CA SER A 87 13.23 2.68 1.55
C SER A 87 13.93 2.47 0.20
N ASP A 88 13.23 1.88 -0.75
CA ASP A 88 13.69 1.90 -2.14
C ASP A 88 13.68 3.39 -2.55
N ASP A 89 14.84 4.05 -2.51
CA ASP A 89 15.00 5.51 -2.74
C ASP A 89 14.32 5.93 -4.04
N VAL A 90 14.31 5.02 -5.01
CA VAL A 90 13.58 5.08 -6.27
C VAL A 90 12.07 5.21 -6.02
N MET A 91 11.46 4.27 -5.30
CA MET A 91 10.02 4.33 -4.96
C MET A 91 9.67 5.57 -4.17
N MET A 92 10.54 6.01 -3.24
CA MET A 92 10.31 7.23 -2.46
C MET A 92 10.37 8.49 -3.33
N ALA A 93 11.30 8.55 -4.29
CA ALA A 93 11.35 9.60 -5.31
C ALA A 93 10.04 9.65 -6.11
N PHE A 94 9.53 8.50 -6.54
CA PHE A 94 8.26 8.40 -7.26
C PHE A 94 7.06 8.78 -6.39
N ALA A 95 7.04 8.43 -5.11
CA ALA A 95 5.94 8.76 -4.21
C ALA A 95 5.89 10.24 -3.87
N THR A 96 7.06 10.88 -3.68
CA THR A 96 7.18 12.32 -3.38
C THR A 96 7.13 13.21 -4.62
N GLY A 97 7.22 12.62 -5.82
CA GLY A 97 7.24 13.36 -7.08
C GLY A 97 8.56 14.10 -7.33
N ALA A 98 9.58 13.86 -6.52
CA ALA A 98 10.89 14.46 -6.69
C ALA A 98 11.56 13.96 -7.98
N ASP A 99 12.26 14.87 -8.68
CA ASP A 99 13.11 14.52 -9.82
C ASP A 99 14.44 13.99 -9.28
N ILE A 100 14.53 12.67 -9.08
CA ILE A 100 15.73 12.06 -8.47
C ILE A 100 16.48 11.13 -9.44
N LEU A 101 15.92 10.78 -10.60
CA LEU A 101 16.51 9.77 -11.48
C LEU A 101 16.73 10.33 -12.88
N GLY A 102 17.97 10.76 -13.17
CA GLY A 102 18.34 11.41 -14.44
C GLY A 102 18.15 10.55 -15.70
N ASN A 103 17.92 9.25 -15.54
CA ASN A 103 17.61 8.29 -16.61
C ASN A 103 16.13 7.83 -16.62
N ALA A 104 15.27 8.36 -15.73
CA ALA A 104 13.85 8.06 -15.78
C ALA A 104 13.18 8.86 -16.90
N VAL A 105 12.50 8.16 -17.81
CA VAL A 105 11.81 8.76 -18.95
C VAL A 105 10.37 9.02 -18.58
N ARG A 106 9.90 10.27 -18.66
CA ARG A 106 8.49 10.59 -18.44
C ARG A 106 7.63 9.93 -19.52
N LEU A 107 6.52 9.32 -19.10
CA LEU A 107 5.51 8.76 -19.99
C LEU A 107 4.27 9.65 -19.95
N SER A 108 3.54 9.70 -21.06
CA SER A 108 2.24 10.36 -21.14
C SER A 108 1.14 9.42 -20.67
N THR A 109 0.13 10.00 -20.01
CA THR A 109 -1.08 9.32 -19.59
C THR A 109 -2.30 10.09 -20.08
N ASP A 110 -3.36 9.39 -20.44
CA ASP A 110 -4.65 9.99 -20.77
C ASP A 110 -5.46 10.43 -19.52
N ASN A 111 -4.93 10.17 -18.32
CA ASN A 111 -5.51 10.57 -17.04
C ASN A 111 -4.53 11.45 -16.26
N VAL A 112 -4.88 12.73 -16.10
CA VAL A 112 -4.07 13.75 -15.41
C VAL A 112 -3.79 13.44 -13.92
N ALA A 113 -4.62 12.59 -13.29
CA ALA A 113 -4.42 12.17 -11.90
C ALA A 113 -3.41 11.01 -11.75
N VAL A 114 -2.88 10.51 -12.87
CA VAL A 114 -1.85 9.47 -12.90
C VAL A 114 -0.62 10.02 -13.59
N LYS A 115 0.52 10.05 -12.88
CA LYS A 115 1.82 10.33 -13.49
C LYS A 115 2.55 9.02 -13.74
N ALA A 116 3.23 8.93 -14.87
CA ALA A 116 3.96 7.74 -15.26
C ALA A 116 5.41 8.10 -15.66
N ARG A 117 6.36 7.25 -15.26
CA ARG A 117 7.73 7.28 -15.80
C ARG A 117 8.21 5.85 -16.05
N SER A 118 9.07 5.67 -17.04
CA SER A 118 9.83 4.44 -17.28
C SER A 118 11.20 4.56 -16.63
N TYR A 119 11.59 3.55 -15.86
CA TYR A 119 12.91 3.48 -15.23
C TYR A 119 13.28 2.00 -15.01
N ASP A 120 14.52 1.63 -15.34
CA ASP A 120 15.05 0.27 -15.11
C ASP A 120 14.13 -0.87 -15.62
N GLY A 121 13.63 -0.73 -16.85
CA GLY A 121 12.76 -1.73 -17.48
C GLY A 121 11.37 -1.87 -16.87
N ALA A 122 10.98 -1.00 -15.94
CA ALA A 122 9.67 -0.98 -15.30
C ALA A 122 8.96 0.37 -15.51
N ILE A 123 7.64 0.36 -15.34
CA ILE A 123 6.84 1.59 -15.28
C ILE A 123 6.55 1.91 -13.82
N TYR A 124 6.76 3.16 -13.44
CA TYR A 124 6.42 3.71 -12.15
C TYR A 124 5.22 4.63 -12.30
N LEU A 125 4.12 4.28 -11.63
CA LEU A 125 2.90 5.07 -11.59
C LEU A 125 2.77 5.80 -10.25
N GLN A 126 2.40 7.07 -10.28
CA GLN A 126 2.04 7.86 -9.11
C GLN A 126 0.57 8.24 -9.20
N SER A 127 -0.24 7.87 -8.21
CA SER A 127 -1.65 8.26 -8.13
C SER A 127 -2.17 8.24 -6.69
N ALA A 128 -3.17 9.08 -6.40
CA ALA A 128 -3.95 9.01 -5.15
C ALA A 128 -4.99 7.88 -5.21
N ASP A 129 -5.49 7.56 -6.40
CA ASP A 129 -6.41 6.46 -6.64
C ASP A 129 -5.68 5.11 -6.69
N ALA A 130 -6.43 4.02 -6.52
CA ALA A 130 -5.86 2.68 -6.50
C ALA A 130 -5.58 2.16 -7.91
N ILE A 131 -4.33 1.82 -8.23
CA ILE A 131 -4.02 1.03 -9.43
C ILE A 131 -4.30 -0.44 -9.11
N ILE A 132 -5.20 -1.05 -9.88
CA ILE A 132 -5.68 -2.43 -9.64
C ILE A 132 -5.20 -3.43 -10.71
N SER A 133 -4.70 -2.96 -11.85
CA SER A 133 -4.09 -3.81 -12.89
C SER A 133 -3.15 -2.99 -13.77
N PRO A 134 -2.03 -3.56 -14.27
CA PRO A 134 -1.48 -4.87 -13.92
C PRO A 134 -1.04 -4.92 -12.45
N PRO A 135 -0.79 -6.13 -11.88
CA PRO A 135 -0.30 -6.24 -10.51
C PRO A 135 1.05 -5.52 -10.35
N ALA A 136 1.18 -4.73 -9.30
CA ALA A 136 2.42 -4.07 -8.95
C ALA A 136 3.38 -5.02 -8.23
N SER A 137 4.65 -4.98 -8.62
CA SER A 137 5.71 -5.69 -7.90
C SER A 137 6.11 -4.97 -6.60
N CYS A 138 5.88 -3.66 -6.52
CA CYS A 138 6.08 -2.86 -5.32
C CYS A 138 5.06 -1.71 -5.25
N ILE A 139 4.61 -1.39 -4.04
CA ILE A 139 3.72 -0.26 -3.76
C ILE A 139 4.27 0.49 -2.55
N LEU A 140 4.39 1.81 -2.68
CA LEU A 140 4.81 2.70 -1.59
C LEU A 140 3.79 3.83 -1.43
N THR A 141 3.33 4.08 -0.21
CA THR A 141 2.48 5.26 0.07
C THR A 141 3.34 6.39 0.60
N GLY A 142 3.37 7.50 -0.14
CA GLY A 142 4.04 8.74 0.24
C GLY A 142 3.13 9.70 1.02
N PRO A 143 3.64 10.91 1.32
CA PRO A 143 2.86 11.98 1.93
C PRO A 143 1.58 12.29 1.13
N GLY A 144 0.49 12.63 1.82
CA GLY A 144 -0.77 13.02 1.17
C GLY A 144 -1.56 11.87 0.53
N GLN A 145 -1.33 10.61 0.97
CA GLN A 145 -1.99 9.41 0.44
C GLN A 145 -1.70 9.11 -1.05
N VAL A 146 -0.70 9.76 -1.61
CA VAL A 146 -0.22 9.45 -2.96
C VAL A 146 0.57 8.15 -2.94
N LYS A 147 0.25 7.23 -3.83
CA LYS A 147 0.90 5.93 -3.94
C LYS A 147 1.78 5.89 -5.18
N ALA A 148 2.99 5.35 -5.03
CA ALA A 148 3.86 4.92 -6.11
C ALA A 148 3.70 3.41 -6.32
N TYR A 149 3.61 2.99 -7.58
CA TYR A 149 3.49 1.59 -7.98
C TYR A 149 4.58 1.26 -8.98
N ARG A 150 5.33 0.18 -8.77
CA ARG A 150 6.22 -0.40 -9.77
C ARG A 150 5.48 -1.53 -10.49
N ILE A 151 5.27 -1.38 -11.80
CA ILE A 151 4.58 -2.35 -12.64
C ILE A 151 5.45 -2.79 -13.81
N ARG A 152 5.13 -3.95 -14.40
CA ARG A 152 5.71 -4.36 -15.68
C ARG A 152 5.28 -3.42 -16.81
N PRO A 153 6.08 -3.27 -17.88
CA PRO A 153 5.69 -2.50 -19.04
C PRO A 153 4.32 -2.92 -19.60
N THR A 154 3.46 -1.93 -19.83
CA THR A 154 2.11 -2.08 -20.39
C THR A 154 1.68 -0.75 -21.00
N SER A 155 0.76 -0.79 -21.96
CA SER A 155 0.14 0.40 -22.54
C SER A 155 -1.15 0.81 -21.83
N VAL A 156 -1.67 -0.03 -20.91
CA VAL A 156 -2.92 0.22 -20.18
C VAL A 156 -2.80 -0.20 -18.72
N ALA A 157 -3.26 0.67 -17.83
CA ALA A 157 -3.52 0.35 -16.43
C ALA A 157 -5.02 0.49 -16.11
N LEU A 158 -5.49 -0.23 -15.09
CA LEU A 158 -6.82 -0.06 -14.50
C LEU A 158 -6.69 0.66 -13.18
N ILE A 159 -7.53 1.66 -12.99
CA ILE A 159 -7.60 2.49 -11.79
C ILE A 159 -8.98 2.38 -11.15
N SER A 160 -9.04 2.37 -9.82
CA SER A 160 -10.27 2.44 -9.05
C SER A 160 -10.33 3.77 -8.31
N SER A 161 -11.30 4.60 -8.66
CA SER A 161 -11.59 5.86 -7.98
C SER A 161 -13.04 5.83 -7.48
N ASN A 162 -13.22 6.01 -6.17
CA ASN A 162 -14.55 5.98 -5.52
C ASN A 162 -15.41 4.75 -5.90
N GLY A 163 -14.77 3.59 -6.06
CA GLY A 163 -15.45 2.33 -6.43
C GLY A 163 -15.77 2.17 -7.91
N ARG A 164 -15.44 3.15 -8.76
CA ARG A 164 -15.55 3.02 -10.23
C ARG A 164 -14.21 2.65 -10.84
N VAL A 165 -14.23 1.68 -11.74
CA VAL A 165 -13.04 1.24 -12.48
C VAL A 165 -12.98 1.94 -13.83
N SER A 166 -11.83 2.50 -14.17
CA SER A 166 -11.56 3.07 -15.50
C SER A 166 -10.19 2.64 -16.02
N LYS A 167 -9.98 2.81 -17.33
CA LYS A 167 -8.71 2.55 -18.01
C LYS A 167 -7.88 3.82 -18.05
N VAL A 168 -6.57 3.65 -17.99
CA VAL A 168 -5.58 4.69 -18.21
C VAL A 168 -4.61 4.20 -19.28
N GLY A 169 -4.60 4.88 -20.43
CA GLY A 169 -3.61 4.70 -21.48
C GLY A 169 -2.27 5.27 -21.06
N ILE A 170 -1.20 4.54 -21.38
CA ILE A 170 0.19 4.92 -21.10
C ILE A 170 0.94 4.88 -22.43
N SER A 171 1.55 6.00 -22.82
CA SER A 171 2.38 6.11 -24.02
C SER A 171 3.71 6.76 -23.69
N GLN A 172 4.67 6.61 -24.62
CA GLN A 172 5.84 7.48 -24.63
C GLN A 172 5.45 8.93 -24.92
#